data_AF-A0A970DHJ5-F1
#
_entry.id   AF-A0A970DHJ5-F1
#
_cell.length_a   1.000
_cell.length_b   1.000
_cell.length_c   1.000
_cell.angle_alpha   90.00
_cell.angle_beta   90.00
_cell.angle_gamma   90.00
#
_symmetry.space_group_name_H-M   'P 1'
#
loop_
_entity.id
_entity.type
_entity.pdbx_description
1 polymer ?
#
loop_
_entity_poly.entity_id
_entity_poly.type
_entity_poly.pdbx_seq_one_letter_code
_entity_poly.pdbx_strand_id
1 'polypeptide(L)'
;MEKMDSHHKITHSSFLPKKFKVPRKRRLPVKRSSSGSRREQSIWAISVTVISFILSLCILFLSSAIFETLTPFFSFVIVLFIVLIGVLFDIVGVAVTAADEKPFHAMASKKYKGASQAIKLIRKADKVASICNDVIGDICGVVSGTAGAAIIFRFFSGHAKYGLIEAVVGGLIAAITVGGKAFAKKFGIKDSHVILYKVGTLMAIFIPSNNSKKQEKG
;
A
#
# COMPACT_ATOMS: atom_id res chain seq x y z
N MET A 1 -76.81 33.07 33.66
CA MET A 1 -77.14 31.69 34.10
C MET A 1 -76.12 30.78 33.43
N GLU A 2 -74.92 30.69 33.96
CA GLU A 2 -74.50 29.82 35.07
C GLU A 2 -74.60 28.32 34.73
N LYS A 3 -73.43 27.73 34.40
CA LYS A 3 -72.85 26.45 34.89
C LYS A 3 -71.91 25.92 33.80
N MET A 4 -70.61 26.01 34.06
CA MET A 4 -69.79 24.94 34.66
C MET A 4 -69.66 23.76 33.71
N ASP A 5 -68.59 23.76 32.92
CA ASP A 5 -67.93 22.53 32.52
C ASP A 5 -66.41 22.75 32.47
N SER A 6 -65.77 22.07 33.41
CA SER A 6 -64.69 21.14 33.12
C SER A 6 -63.24 21.65 33.04
N HIS A 7 -62.38 20.72 33.46
CA HIS A 7 -60.94 20.63 33.27
C HIS A 7 -60.03 21.32 34.28
N HIS A 8 -59.80 20.57 35.36
CA HIS A 8 -58.56 20.45 36.13
C HIS A 8 -57.32 20.43 35.20
N LYS A 9 -56.73 21.60 34.93
CA LYS A 9 -55.44 21.73 34.23
C LYS A 9 -54.31 21.42 35.19
N ILE A 10 -53.66 20.28 34.97
CA ILE A 10 -52.39 19.93 35.61
C ILE A 10 -51.29 20.85 35.07
N THR A 11 -50.71 21.63 35.98
CA THR A 11 -49.54 22.48 35.78
C THR A 11 -48.30 21.62 35.55
N HIS A 12 -47.67 21.74 34.38
CA HIS A 12 -46.27 21.33 34.21
C HIS A 12 -45.50 22.50 33.57
N SER A 13 -45.02 23.37 34.44
CA SER A 13 -44.07 24.42 34.09
C SER A 13 -42.69 23.82 33.85
N SER A 14 -42.11 24.24 32.72
CA SER A 14 -40.68 24.53 32.53
C SER A 14 -39.66 23.44 32.86
N PHE A 15 -39.26 22.68 31.85
CA PHE A 15 -37.86 22.25 31.73
C PHE A 15 -37.51 21.98 30.25
N LEU A 16 -37.19 23.03 29.50
CA LEU A 16 -36.55 22.92 28.19
C LEU A 16 -35.04 23.19 28.34
N PRO A 17 -34.16 22.26 27.97
CA PRO A 17 -32.72 22.46 28.09
C PRO A 17 -32.21 23.52 27.08
N LYS A 18 -31.22 24.29 27.53
CA LYS A 18 -30.57 25.39 26.81
C LYS A 18 -30.06 24.93 25.43
N LYS A 19 -30.39 25.72 24.40
CA LYS A 19 -29.96 25.55 23.01
C LYS A 19 -28.44 25.34 22.90
N PHE A 20 -28.02 24.17 22.42
CA PHE A 20 -26.64 23.89 22.01
C PHE A 20 -26.31 24.72 20.75
N LYS A 21 -25.48 25.75 20.90
CA LYS A 21 -24.96 26.53 19.76
C LYS A 21 -23.89 25.69 19.04
N VAL A 22 -24.17 25.28 17.80
CA VAL A 22 -23.19 24.61 16.93
C VAL A 22 -22.01 25.57 16.69
N PRO A 23 -20.76 25.19 16.99
CA PRO A 23 -19.61 26.06 16.76
C PRO A 23 -19.42 26.35 15.27
N ARG A 24 -19.12 27.61 14.97
CA ARG A 24 -18.87 28.16 13.63
C ARG A 24 -17.82 27.30 12.89
N LYS A 25 -18.17 26.81 11.69
CA LYS A 25 -17.35 25.97 10.80
C LYS A 25 -15.97 26.60 10.57
N ARG A 26 -14.96 26.29 11.41
CA ARG A 26 -13.57 26.62 11.12
C ARG A 26 -13.21 25.88 9.84
N ARG A 27 -12.74 26.59 8.82
CA ARG A 27 -12.17 25.96 7.62
C ARG A 27 -10.89 25.27 8.06
N LEU A 28 -11.01 23.99 8.42
CA LEU A 28 -9.85 23.14 8.70
C LEU A 28 -8.96 23.17 7.45
N PRO A 29 -7.67 23.53 7.56
CA PRO A 29 -6.74 23.50 6.44
C PRO A 29 -6.43 22.04 6.12
N VAL A 30 -7.37 21.37 5.45
CA VAL A 30 -7.16 20.01 4.94
C VAL A 30 -6.31 20.14 3.68
N LYS A 31 -5.12 19.52 3.70
CA LYS A 31 -4.25 19.37 2.53
C LYS A 31 -5.06 18.65 1.44
N ARG A 32 -5.53 19.39 0.44
CA ARG A 32 -6.19 18.79 -0.73
C ARG A 32 -5.13 18.01 -1.49
N SER A 33 -5.28 16.70 -1.60
CA SER A 33 -4.47 15.94 -2.56
C SER A 33 -4.76 16.51 -3.95
N SER A 34 -3.72 16.71 -4.76
CA SER A 34 -3.87 17.16 -6.14
C SER A 34 -4.46 16.00 -6.95
N SER A 35 -5.77 15.79 -6.80
CA SER A 35 -6.54 14.85 -7.57
C SER A 35 -6.43 15.25 -9.05
N GLY A 36 -5.65 14.50 -9.83
CA GLY A 36 -5.70 14.57 -11.29
C GLY A 36 -7.14 14.45 -11.81
N SER A 37 -7.36 14.75 -13.09
CA SER A 37 -8.72 14.71 -13.62
C SER A 37 -9.33 13.32 -13.40
N ARG A 38 -10.65 13.23 -13.16
CA ARG A 38 -11.33 11.92 -13.00
C ARG A 38 -11.00 10.96 -14.14
N ARG A 39 -10.83 11.48 -15.37
CA ARG A 39 -10.41 10.69 -16.55
C ARG A 39 -9.00 10.13 -16.41
N GLU A 40 -8.03 10.92 -15.95
CA GLU A 40 -6.65 10.45 -15.75
C GLU A 40 -6.56 9.36 -14.67
N GLN A 41 -7.32 9.51 -13.58
CA GLN A 41 -7.38 8.49 -12.53
C GLN A 41 -7.98 7.18 -13.05
N SER A 42 -9.07 7.24 -13.82
CA SER A 42 -9.69 6.05 -14.41
C SER A 42 -8.81 5.39 -15.48
N ILE A 43 -8.18 6.17 -16.37
CA ILE A 43 -7.27 5.62 -17.40
C ILE A 43 -6.07 4.94 -16.73
N TRP A 44 -5.52 5.57 -15.69
CA TRP A 44 -4.41 4.99 -14.96
C TRP A 44 -4.81 3.72 -14.21
N ALA A 45 -5.98 3.69 -13.56
CA ALA A 45 -6.50 2.47 -12.93
C ALA A 45 -6.69 1.32 -13.94
N ILE A 46 -7.29 1.59 -15.11
CA ILE A 46 -7.45 0.59 -16.19
C ILE A 46 -6.08 0.10 -16.67
N SER A 47 -5.14 1.03 -16.89
CA SER A 47 -3.77 0.68 -17.33
C SER A 47 -3.08 -0.22 -16.32
N VAL A 48 -3.20 0.10 -15.03
CA VAL A 48 -2.65 -0.69 -13.93
C VAL A 48 -3.27 -2.09 -13.92
N THR A 49 -4.60 -2.21 -14.05
CA THR A 49 -5.28 -3.52 -14.09
C THR A 49 -4.80 -4.38 -15.26
N VAL A 50 -4.73 -3.81 -16.47
CA VAL A 50 -4.30 -4.56 -17.68
C VAL A 50 -2.84 -5.00 -17.56
N ILE A 51 -1.94 -4.12 -17.12
CA ILE A 51 -0.53 -4.46 -16.91
C ILE A 51 -0.39 -5.54 -15.84
N SER A 52 -1.11 -5.41 -14.73
CA SER A 52 -1.05 -6.38 -13.62
C SER A 52 -1.54 -7.75 -14.06
N PHE A 53 -2.60 -7.81 -14.87
CA PHE A 53 -3.13 -9.05 -15.41
C PHE A 53 -2.11 -9.76 -16.33
N ILE A 54 -1.59 -9.05 -17.33
CA ILE A 54 -0.60 -9.61 -18.27
C ILE A 54 0.66 -10.05 -17.51
N LEU A 55 1.15 -9.22 -16.59
CA LEU A 55 2.33 -9.53 -15.80
C LEU A 55 2.11 -10.75 -14.90
N SER A 56 0.94 -10.87 -14.28
CA SER A 56 0.57 -12.04 -13.47
C SER A 56 0.58 -13.32 -14.31
N LEU A 57 -0.03 -13.29 -15.50
CA LEU A 57 -0.03 -14.45 -16.41
C LEU A 57 1.39 -14.87 -16.79
N CYS A 58 2.25 -13.92 -17.17
CA CYS A 58 3.64 -14.20 -17.52
C CYS A 58 4.41 -14.80 -16.34
N ILE A 59 4.29 -14.23 -15.14
CA ILE A 59 5.00 -14.71 -13.96
C ILE A 59 4.48 -16.09 -13.52
N LEU A 60 3.16 -16.30 -13.50
CA LEU A 60 2.57 -17.59 -13.13
C LEU A 60 2.98 -18.70 -14.10
N PHE A 61 3.01 -18.39 -15.40
CA PHE A 61 3.46 -19.33 -16.42
C PHE A 61 4.94 -19.69 -16.24
N LEU A 62 5.81 -18.68 -16.07
CA LEU A 62 7.24 -18.90 -15.86
C LEU A 62 7.53 -19.64 -14.55
N SER A 63 6.82 -19.28 -13.48
CA SER A 63 7.01 -19.89 -12.16
C SER A 63 6.59 -21.34 -12.15
N SER A 64 5.49 -21.69 -12.82
CA SER A 64 5.02 -23.08 -12.95
C SER A 64 6.10 -23.96 -13.59
N ALA A 65 6.72 -23.50 -14.68
CA ALA A 65 7.80 -24.24 -15.34
C ALA A 65 9.03 -24.43 -14.43
N ILE A 66 9.38 -23.44 -13.61
CA ILE A 66 10.50 -23.53 -12.67
C ILE A 66 10.19 -24.51 -11.54
N PHE A 67 8.98 -24.45 -10.97
CA PHE A 67 8.59 -25.29 -9.83
C PHE A 67 8.46 -26.78 -10.16
N GLU A 68 8.27 -27.14 -11.43
CA GLU A 68 8.19 -28.56 -11.83
C GLU A 68 9.49 -29.34 -11.61
N THR A 69 10.63 -28.63 -11.62
CA THR A 69 11.98 -29.22 -11.51
C THR A 69 12.57 -29.10 -10.10
N LEU A 70 11.92 -28.35 -9.21
CA LEU A 70 12.44 -28.03 -7.89
C LEU A 70 11.95 -29.01 -6.82
N THR A 71 12.84 -29.33 -5.88
CA THR A 71 12.49 -30.08 -4.67
C THR A 71 11.53 -29.27 -3.78
N PRO A 72 10.68 -29.92 -2.95
CA PRO A 72 9.68 -29.22 -2.14
C PRO A 72 10.28 -28.17 -1.20
N PHE A 73 11.47 -28.46 -0.65
CA PHE A 73 12.17 -27.54 0.23
C PHE A 73 12.54 -26.22 -0.47
N PHE A 74 13.18 -26.30 -1.64
CA PHE A 74 13.54 -25.11 -2.42
C PHE A 74 12.31 -24.33 -2.89
N SER A 75 11.23 -25.01 -3.28
CA SER A 75 10.00 -24.33 -3.70
C SER A 75 9.37 -23.53 -2.56
N PHE A 76 9.35 -24.06 -1.33
CA PHE A 76 8.87 -23.31 -0.17
C PHE A 76 9.74 -22.08 0.15
N VAL A 77 11.06 -22.21 0.04
CA VAL A 77 12.00 -21.08 0.23
C VAL A 77 11.76 -19.98 -0.80
N ILE A 78 11.51 -20.33 -2.05
CA ILE A 78 11.21 -19.37 -3.12
C ILE A 78 9.88 -18.65 -2.85
N VAL A 79 8.83 -19.37 -2.42
CA VAL A 79 7.55 -18.77 -2.05
C VAL A 79 7.74 -17.75 -0.91
N LEU A 80 8.51 -18.11 0.11
CA LEU A 80 8.83 -17.19 1.21
C LEU A 80 9.59 -15.96 0.71
N PHE A 81 10.54 -16.14 -0.21
CA PHE A 81 11.29 -15.04 -0.81
C PHE A 81 10.38 -14.09 -1.62
N ILE A 82 9.40 -14.62 -2.36
CA ILE A 82 8.40 -13.81 -3.10
C ILE A 82 7.57 -12.95 -2.15
N VAL A 83 7.13 -13.52 -1.01
CA VAL A 83 6.39 -12.77 0.03
C VAL A 83 7.26 -11.66 0.61
N LEU A 84 8.53 -11.96 0.94
CA LEU A 84 9.46 -10.98 1.47
C LEU A 84 9.70 -9.82 0.50
N ILE A 85 9.87 -10.11 -0.80
CA ILE A 85 9.97 -9.08 -1.83
C ILE A 85 8.71 -8.20 -1.83
N GLY A 86 7.51 -8.78 -1.80
CA GLY A 86 6.27 -8.02 -1.77
C GLY A 86 6.20 -7.06 -0.57
N VAL A 87 6.62 -7.53 0.62
CA VAL A 87 6.69 -6.69 1.83
C VAL A 87 7.76 -5.59 1.72
N LEU A 88 8.92 -5.89 1.13
CA LEU A 88 9.97 -4.88 0.88
C LEU A 88 9.48 -3.77 -0.04
N PHE A 89 8.74 -4.10 -1.10
CA PHE A 89 8.14 -3.10 -1.97
C PHE A 89 7.06 -2.27 -1.26
N ASP A 90 6.28 -2.87 -0.35
CA ASP A 90 5.33 -2.13 0.51
C ASP A 90 6.04 -1.08 1.38
N ILE A 91 7.20 -1.43 1.97
CA ILE A 91 8.04 -0.48 2.72
C ILE A 91 8.42 0.72 1.85
N VAL A 92 8.80 0.48 0.59
CA VAL A 92 9.17 1.56 -0.35
C VAL A 92 7.98 2.44 -0.66
N GLY A 93 6.81 1.87 -0.97
CA GLY A 93 5.61 2.64 -1.25
C GLY A 93 5.17 3.49 -0.06
N VAL A 94 5.19 2.92 1.16
CA VAL A 94 4.93 3.67 2.39
C VAL A 94 5.97 4.77 2.60
N ALA A 95 7.25 4.48 2.44
CA ALA A 95 8.32 5.46 2.63
C ALA A 95 8.21 6.65 1.64
N VAL A 96 7.87 6.38 0.37
CA VAL A 96 7.68 7.41 -0.65
C VAL A 96 6.52 8.36 -0.29
N THR A 97 5.42 7.83 0.27
CA THR A 97 4.29 8.66 0.71
C THR A 97 4.54 9.41 2.02
N ALA A 98 5.38 8.85 2.90
CA ALA A 98 5.69 9.44 4.20
C ALA A 98 6.83 10.48 4.15
N ALA A 99 7.65 10.48 3.10
CA ALA A 99 8.82 11.34 3.00
C ALA A 99 8.48 12.76 2.51
N ASP A 100 9.02 13.78 3.19
CA ASP A 100 8.97 15.18 2.75
C ASP A 100 10.07 15.54 1.75
N GLU A 101 9.78 16.44 0.79
CA GLU A 101 10.74 16.91 -0.22
C GLU A 101 11.87 17.80 0.37
N LYS A 102 11.60 18.54 1.46
CA LYS A 102 12.53 19.53 2.05
C LYS A 102 13.93 18.98 2.36
N PRO A 103 14.09 17.87 3.10
CA PRO A 103 15.41 17.31 3.38
C PRO A 103 16.14 16.87 2.10
N PHE A 104 15.42 16.39 1.08
CA PHE A 104 16.03 15.98 -0.19
C PHE A 104 16.48 17.16 -1.03
N HIS A 105 15.81 18.31 -0.97
CA HIS A 105 16.29 19.53 -1.61
C HIS A 105 17.62 19.98 -1.02
N ALA A 106 17.78 19.96 0.31
CA ALA A 106 19.06 20.28 0.95
C ALA A 106 20.17 19.29 0.56
N MET A 107 19.86 17.99 0.47
CA MET A 107 20.79 16.97 -0.01
C MET A 107 21.15 17.16 -1.49
N ALA A 108 20.21 17.58 -2.34
CA ALA A 108 20.46 17.86 -3.74
C ALA A 108 21.37 19.07 -3.92
N SER A 109 21.20 20.14 -3.13
CA SER A 109 22.10 21.30 -3.12
C SER A 109 23.54 20.93 -2.72
N LYS A 110 23.69 19.97 -1.79
CA LYS A 110 24.99 19.39 -1.41
C LYS A 110 25.51 18.32 -2.37
N LYS A 111 24.85 18.12 -3.53
CA LYS A 111 25.22 17.15 -4.58
C LYS A 111 25.29 15.69 -4.10
N TYR A 112 24.48 15.30 -3.11
CA TYR A 112 24.34 13.88 -2.76
C TYR A 112 23.73 13.09 -3.93
N LYS A 113 24.36 11.98 -4.30
CA LYS A 113 23.88 11.09 -5.36
C LYS A 113 22.50 10.54 -4.98
N GLY A 114 21.57 10.49 -5.93
CA GLY A 114 20.22 9.95 -5.71
C GLY A 114 19.19 10.92 -5.11
N ALA A 115 19.60 12.09 -4.60
CA ALA A 115 18.66 13.06 -4.02
C ALA A 115 17.66 13.61 -5.05
N SER A 116 18.10 13.87 -6.29
CA SER A 116 17.22 14.32 -7.38
C SER A 116 16.21 13.25 -7.79
N GLN A 117 16.61 11.98 -7.77
CA GLN A 117 15.74 10.83 -8.04
C GLN A 117 14.70 10.66 -6.93
N ALA A 118 15.11 10.77 -5.66
CA ALA A 118 14.19 10.74 -4.53
C ALA A 118 13.12 11.83 -4.62
N ILE A 119 13.48 13.06 -5.00
CA ILE A 119 12.51 14.15 -5.24
C ILE A 119 11.52 13.78 -6.35
N LYS A 120 11.98 13.18 -7.46
CA LYS A 120 11.09 12.72 -8.55
C LYS A 120 10.11 11.65 -8.08
N LEU A 121 10.53 10.75 -7.18
CA LEU A 121 9.67 9.73 -6.59
C LEU A 121 8.60 10.36 -5.68
N ILE A 122 8.98 11.30 -4.81
CA ILE A 122 8.03 11.99 -3.92
C ILE A 122 6.99 12.77 -4.72
N ARG A 123 7.40 13.48 -5.79
CA ARG A 123 6.47 14.21 -6.66
C ARG A 123 5.45 13.32 -7.36
N LYS A 124 5.74 12.03 -7.52
CA LYS A 124 4.84 11.02 -8.09
C LYS A 124 4.41 9.98 -7.06
N ALA A 125 4.43 10.34 -5.78
CA ALA A 125 4.25 9.40 -4.67
C ALA A 125 2.98 8.56 -4.80
N ASP A 126 1.85 9.17 -5.14
CA ASP A 126 0.57 8.46 -5.28
C ASP A 126 0.65 7.32 -6.31
N LYS A 127 1.29 7.58 -7.46
CA LYS A 127 1.44 6.57 -8.52
C LYS A 127 2.45 5.49 -8.14
N VAL A 128 3.58 5.88 -7.56
CA VAL A 128 4.63 4.95 -7.14
C VAL A 128 4.13 4.05 -6.02
N ALA A 129 3.45 4.62 -5.03
CA ALA A 129 2.94 3.89 -3.88
C ALA A 129 1.89 2.85 -4.28
N SER A 130 0.97 3.19 -5.19
CA SER A 130 0.01 2.21 -5.67
C SER A 130 0.64 1.12 -6.54
N ILE A 131 1.64 1.44 -7.37
CA ILE A 131 2.38 0.40 -8.09
C ILE A 131 3.10 -0.54 -7.10
N CYS A 132 3.77 0.01 -6.09
CA CYS A 132 4.51 -0.81 -5.12
C CYS A 132 3.57 -1.63 -4.21
N ASN A 133 2.51 -1.01 -3.70
CA ASN A 133 1.67 -1.62 -2.68
C ASN A 133 0.57 -2.50 -3.30
N ASP A 134 -0.06 -2.02 -4.36
CA ASP A 134 -1.20 -2.69 -4.98
C ASP A 134 -0.70 -3.64 -6.06
N VAL A 135 0.01 -3.16 -7.10
CA VAL A 135 0.43 -4.02 -8.22
C VAL A 135 1.43 -5.08 -7.78
N ILE A 136 2.57 -4.67 -7.25
CA ILE A 136 3.63 -5.61 -6.88
C ILE A 136 3.18 -6.44 -5.67
N GLY A 137 2.52 -5.81 -4.68
CA GLY A 137 2.01 -6.49 -3.50
C GLY A 137 0.96 -7.57 -3.81
N ASP A 138 0.00 -7.28 -4.68
CA ASP A 138 -1.05 -8.23 -5.04
C ASP A 138 -0.51 -9.34 -5.95
N ILE A 139 0.39 -9.03 -6.88
CA ILE A 139 1.06 -10.05 -7.71
C ILE A 139 1.87 -10.99 -6.83
N CYS A 140 2.69 -10.47 -5.90
CA CYS A 140 3.44 -11.30 -4.95
C CYS A 140 2.49 -12.17 -4.12
N GLY A 141 1.35 -11.63 -3.67
CA GLY A 141 0.33 -12.38 -2.95
C GLY A 141 -0.29 -13.53 -3.76
N VAL A 142 -0.72 -13.25 -4.99
CA VAL A 142 -1.33 -14.25 -5.89
C VAL A 142 -0.30 -15.31 -6.29
N VAL A 143 0.91 -14.91 -6.70
CA VAL A 143 1.96 -15.83 -7.14
C VAL A 143 2.42 -16.71 -5.97
N SER A 144 2.64 -16.14 -4.78
CA SER A 144 3.05 -16.93 -3.61
C SER A 144 1.96 -17.89 -3.14
N GLY A 145 0.69 -17.48 -3.17
CA GLY A 145 -0.45 -18.34 -2.81
C GLY A 145 -0.67 -19.48 -3.79
N THR A 146 -0.68 -19.19 -5.09
CA THR A 146 -0.83 -20.20 -6.15
C THR A 146 0.35 -21.17 -6.19
N ALA A 147 1.59 -20.67 -6.07
CA ALA A 147 2.77 -21.52 -5.96
C ALA A 147 2.74 -22.37 -4.69
N GLY A 148 2.37 -21.79 -3.54
CA GLY A 148 2.22 -22.51 -2.28
C GLY A 148 1.21 -23.66 -2.39
N ALA A 149 0.03 -23.40 -2.96
CA ALA A 149 -0.98 -24.42 -3.21
C ALA A 149 -0.49 -25.50 -4.18
N ALA A 150 0.18 -25.12 -5.28
CA ALA A 150 0.73 -26.07 -6.25
C ALA A 150 1.79 -27.00 -5.63
N ILE A 151 2.65 -26.48 -4.75
CA ILE A 151 3.62 -27.29 -4.01
C ILE A 151 2.90 -28.28 -3.10
N ILE A 152 1.94 -27.81 -2.29
CA ILE A 152 1.21 -28.68 -1.35
C ILE A 152 0.45 -29.76 -2.12
N PHE A 153 -0.22 -29.40 -3.20
CA PHE A 153 -0.90 -30.34 -4.08
C PHE A 153 0.06 -31.41 -4.60
N ARG A 154 1.20 -31.02 -5.19
CA ARG A 154 2.15 -31.98 -5.77
C ARG A 154 2.71 -32.99 -4.77
N PHE A 155 2.95 -32.57 -3.52
CA PHE A 155 3.61 -33.42 -2.53
C PHE A 155 2.64 -34.11 -1.55
N PHE A 156 1.47 -33.53 -1.29
CA PHE A 156 0.55 -33.99 -0.25
C PHE A 156 -0.82 -34.45 -0.75
N SER A 157 -1.10 -34.45 -2.06
CA SER A 157 -2.40 -34.91 -2.62
C SER A 157 -2.81 -36.32 -2.19
N GLY A 158 -1.85 -37.21 -1.88
CA GLY A 158 -2.13 -38.58 -1.43
C GLY A 158 -2.42 -38.73 0.06
N HIS A 159 -2.33 -37.68 0.87
CA HIS A 159 -2.51 -37.77 2.32
C HIS A 159 -3.95 -37.51 2.75
N ALA A 160 -4.47 -38.32 3.67
CA ALA A 160 -5.82 -38.18 4.23
C ALA A 160 -6.10 -36.81 4.89
N LYS A 161 -5.06 -36.04 5.21
CA LYS A 161 -5.13 -34.71 5.87
C LYS A 161 -4.73 -33.55 4.95
N TYR A 162 -4.74 -33.74 3.63
CA TYR A 162 -4.37 -32.71 2.64
C TYR A 162 -4.97 -31.33 2.94
N GLY A 163 -6.29 -31.25 3.15
CA GLY A 163 -6.98 -29.98 3.37
C GLY A 163 -6.52 -29.24 4.65
N LEU A 164 -6.14 -29.97 5.70
CA LEU A 164 -5.57 -29.35 6.91
C LEU A 164 -4.16 -28.80 6.64
N ILE A 165 -3.33 -29.52 5.90
CA ILE A 165 -1.97 -29.09 5.56
C ILE A 165 -2.02 -27.86 4.66
N GLU A 166 -2.89 -27.87 3.64
CA GLU A 166 -3.13 -26.72 2.77
C GLU A 166 -3.58 -25.49 3.57
N ALA A 167 -4.57 -25.66 4.46
CA ALA A 167 -5.08 -24.57 5.28
C ALA A 167 -4.02 -24.00 6.23
N VAL A 168 -3.21 -24.85 6.87
CA VAL A 168 -2.15 -24.41 7.79
C VAL A 168 -1.06 -23.65 7.04
N VAL A 169 -0.59 -24.18 5.92
CA VAL A 169 0.49 -23.53 5.15
C VAL A 169 -0.01 -22.25 4.48
N GLY A 170 -1.20 -22.27 3.85
CA GLY A 170 -1.82 -21.08 3.28
C GLY A 170 -2.11 -20.01 4.33
N GLY A 171 -2.59 -20.42 5.51
CA GLY A 171 -2.79 -19.54 6.65
C GLY A 171 -1.48 -18.93 7.17
N LEU A 172 -0.40 -19.70 7.21
CA LEU A 172 0.93 -19.20 7.58
C LEU A 172 1.45 -18.17 6.57
N ILE A 173 1.34 -18.45 5.27
CA ILE A 173 1.73 -17.51 4.20
C ILE A 173 0.92 -16.21 4.32
N ALA A 174 -0.40 -16.31 4.53
CA ALA A 174 -1.27 -15.16 4.72
C ALA A 174 -0.88 -14.36 5.99
N ALA A 175 -0.64 -15.03 7.11
CA ALA A 175 -0.24 -14.40 8.36
C ALA A 175 1.10 -13.65 8.23
N ILE A 176 2.10 -14.26 7.57
CA ILE A 176 3.39 -13.62 7.29
C ILE A 176 3.20 -12.42 6.36
N THR A 177 2.36 -12.54 5.33
CA THR A 177 2.12 -11.45 4.38
C THR A 177 1.44 -10.25 5.05
N VAL A 178 0.37 -10.48 5.80
CA VAL A 178 -0.40 -9.43 6.48
C VAL A 178 0.41 -8.83 7.65
N GLY A 179 1.05 -9.67 8.46
CA GLY A 179 1.91 -9.25 9.55
C GLY A 179 3.14 -8.47 9.06
N GLY A 180 3.74 -8.93 7.95
CA GLY A 180 4.84 -8.25 7.27
C GLY A 180 4.48 -6.86 6.79
N LYS A 181 3.32 -6.68 6.13
CA LYS A 181 2.82 -5.35 5.73
C LYS A 181 2.55 -4.43 6.93
N ALA A 182 2.05 -4.96 8.04
CA ALA A 182 1.86 -4.16 9.25
C ALA A 182 3.19 -3.67 9.84
N PHE A 183 4.21 -4.53 9.85
CA PHE A 183 5.57 -4.17 10.25
C PHE A 183 6.20 -3.15 9.28
N ALA A 184 6.03 -3.38 7.98
CA ALA A 184 6.51 -2.52 6.90
C ALA A 184 6.02 -1.08 7.04
N LYS A 185 4.75 -0.87 7.41
CA LYS A 185 4.20 0.47 7.66
C LYS A 185 4.91 1.18 8.80
N LYS A 186 5.15 0.50 9.93
CA LYS A 186 5.87 1.10 11.06
C LYS A 186 7.30 1.47 10.69
N PHE A 187 7.99 0.59 9.98
CA PHE A 187 9.38 0.81 9.57
C PHE A 187 9.49 1.89 8.49
N GLY A 188 8.62 1.83 7.47
CA GLY A 188 8.57 2.76 6.35
C GLY A 188 8.27 4.20 6.75
N ILE A 189 7.47 4.42 7.81
CA ILE A 189 7.22 5.75 8.35
C ILE A 189 8.40 6.26 9.19
N LYS A 190 8.97 5.40 10.05
CA LYS A 190 10.05 5.80 10.97
C LYS A 190 11.32 6.20 10.22
N ASP A 191 11.69 5.44 9.20
CA ASP A 191 12.94 5.61 8.46
C ASP A 191 12.72 6.01 6.99
N SER A 192 11.59 6.69 6.71
CA SER A 192 11.13 7.06 5.36
C SER A 192 12.22 7.74 4.52
N HIS A 193 12.91 8.72 5.10
CA HIS A 193 13.97 9.47 4.42
C HIS A 193 15.19 8.60 4.09
N VAL A 194 15.58 7.68 4.99
CA VAL A 194 16.75 6.81 4.78
C VAL A 194 16.44 5.75 3.72
N ILE A 195 15.26 5.14 3.79
CA ILE A 195 14.79 4.16 2.81
C ILE A 195 14.74 4.80 1.43
N LEU A 196 14.11 5.97 1.33
CA LEU A 196 13.97 6.66 0.07
C LEU A 196 15.32 7.16 -0.48
N TYR A 197 16.24 7.60 0.38
CA TYR A 197 17.60 7.93 -0.03
C TYR A 197 18.35 6.73 -0.63
N LYS A 198 18.22 5.54 -0.01
CA LYS A 198 18.81 4.30 -0.54
C LYS A 198 18.20 3.93 -1.89
N VAL A 199 16.88 3.99 -2.04
CA VAL A 199 16.18 3.74 -3.31
C VAL A 199 16.60 4.75 -4.38
N GLY A 200 16.69 6.05 -4.03
CA GLY A 200 17.15 7.10 -4.93
C GLY A 200 18.60 6.90 -5.37
N THR A 201 19.47 6.43 -4.47
CA THR A 201 20.87 6.10 -4.77
C THR A 201 20.96 4.90 -5.70
N LEU A 202 20.19 3.84 -5.43
CA LEU A 202 20.11 2.66 -6.30
C LEU A 202 19.66 3.05 -7.71
N MET A 203 18.58 3.84 -7.83
CA MET A 203 18.14 4.36 -9.12
C MET A 203 19.20 5.22 -9.81
N ALA A 204 20.00 5.99 -9.07
CA ALA A 204 21.06 6.80 -9.67
C ALA A 204 22.23 5.97 -10.21
N ILE A 205 22.45 4.77 -9.68
CA ILE A 205 23.45 3.82 -10.19
C ILE A 205 22.95 3.18 -11.49
N PHE A 206 21.68 2.75 -11.54
CA PHE A 206 21.09 2.12 -12.72
C PHE A 206 20.71 3.12 -13.82
N ILE A 207 20.37 4.35 -13.46
CA ILE A 207 20.04 5.45 -14.37
C ILE A 207 20.94 6.64 -14.02
N PRO A 208 22.10 6.77 -14.70
CA PRO A 208 22.93 7.96 -14.59
C PRO A 208 22.11 9.17 -15.07
N SER A 209 21.64 10.00 -14.14
CA SER A 209 20.83 11.16 -14.48
C SER A 209 21.68 12.25 -15.14
N ASN A 210 21.74 12.28 -16.47
CA ASN A 210 22.41 13.31 -17.27
C ASN A 210 21.65 14.66 -17.33
N ASN A 211 20.96 15.10 -16.28
CA ASN A 211 20.22 16.37 -16.32
C ASN A 211 20.12 17.05 -14.94
N SER A 212 21.15 17.83 -14.63
CA SER A 212 21.28 18.69 -13.44
C SER A 212 21.07 20.17 -13.73
N LYS A 213 20.13 20.54 -14.63
CA LYS A 213 19.83 21.94 -14.98
C LYS A 213 18.34 22.23 -15.16
N LYS A 214 17.47 21.96 -14.16
CA LYS A 214 16.10 22.53 -14.18
C LYS A 214 15.33 22.47 -12.84
N GLN A 215 15.97 22.73 -11.70
CA GLN A 215 15.25 22.81 -10.41
C GLN A 215 15.66 24.02 -9.55
N GLU A 216 15.93 25.16 -10.18
CA GLU A 216 16.24 26.40 -9.45
C GLU A 216 15.35 27.60 -9.85
N LYS A 217 14.27 27.40 -10.62
CA LYS A 217 13.34 28.48 -10.95
C LYS A 217 11.90 27.98 -11.02
N GLY A 218 11.04 28.50 -10.15
CA GLY A 218 9.60 28.27 -10.10
C GLY A 218 9.09 28.34 -8.67
#